data_AF-A0A2D4JG52-F1
#
_entry.id   AF-A0A2D4JG52-F1
#
_cell.length_a   1.000
_cell.length_b   1.000
_cell.length_c   1.000
_cell.angle_alpha   90.00
_cell.angle_beta   90.00
_cell.angle_gamma   90.00
#
_symmetry.space_group_name_H-M   'P 1'
#
loop_
_entity.id
_entity.type
_entity.pdbx_description
1 polymer ?
#
loop_
_entity_poly.entity_id
_entity_poly.type
_entity_poly.pdbx_seq_one_letter_code
_entity_poly.pdbx_strand_id
1 'polypeptide(L)'
;VLRAFGTVSAGPNRTSTRFSMVLALDFSASGHVTAAHLQTMLLERARVVQQPEGEGTFNVFSQMLAGLGLDQRSTLHLHQMAENSCFGIGGSLKGEEKREASAAFARLQAALRTLGVEAAEQEALWRVLAGIYHLGAAG
;
A
#
# COMPACT_ATOMS: atom_id res chain seq x y z
N VAL A 1 2.40 4.36 -6.93
CA VAL A 1 1.45 3.22 -6.72
C VAL A 1 2.17 1.92 -6.39
N LEU A 2 2.91 1.30 -7.31
CA LEU A 2 3.53 -0.02 -7.07
C LEU A 2 4.39 -0.12 -5.81
N ARG A 3 5.11 0.96 -5.44
CA ARG A 3 5.86 0.98 -4.18
C ARG A 3 4.97 0.72 -2.96
N ALA A 4 3.78 1.30 -2.88
CA ALA A 4 2.88 1.08 -1.75
C ALA A 4 2.43 -0.38 -1.67
N PHE A 5 2.03 -0.96 -2.80
CA PHE A 5 1.45 -2.31 -2.87
C PHE A 5 2.46 -3.45 -2.94
N GLY A 6 3.71 -3.14 -3.31
CA GLY A 6 4.71 -4.14 -3.65
C GLY A 6 5.96 -4.08 -2.80
N THR A 7 6.05 -3.17 -1.83
CA THR A 7 7.22 -3.10 -0.95
C THR A 7 6.84 -3.19 0.53
N VAL A 8 7.78 -3.69 1.31
CA VAL A 8 7.69 -3.77 2.78
C VAL A 8 8.85 -3.01 3.42
N SER A 9 8.62 -2.46 4.62
CA SER A 9 9.68 -1.95 5.47
C SER A 9 10.40 -3.10 6.18
N ALA A 10 11.72 -3.17 6.05
CA ALA A 10 12.58 -4.24 6.56
C ALA A 10 13.67 -3.69 7.51
N GLY A 11 13.26 -2.81 8.43
CA GLY A 11 14.12 -2.11 9.38
C GLY A 11 14.36 -0.62 9.05
N PRO A 12 15.24 0.05 9.81
CA PRO A 12 15.51 1.49 9.64
C PRO A 12 16.03 1.78 8.23
N ASN A 13 15.31 2.63 7.49
CA ASN A 13 15.64 3.03 6.11
C ASN A 13 15.80 1.89 5.10
N ARG A 14 15.26 0.69 5.37
CA ARG A 14 15.31 -0.44 4.44
C ARG A 14 13.92 -0.71 3.87
N THR A 15 13.79 -0.56 2.56
CA THR A 15 12.61 -0.97 1.80
C THR A 15 12.96 -2.19 0.95
N SER A 16 12.13 -3.22 0.99
CA SER A 16 12.28 -4.42 0.19
C SER A 16 11.14 -4.55 -0.82
N THR A 17 11.48 -4.72 -2.10
CA THR A 17 10.51 -4.99 -3.16
C THR A 17 10.18 -6.47 -3.18
N ARG A 18 8.88 -6.82 -3.15
CA ARG A 18 8.37 -8.19 -3.08
C ARG A 18 7.64 -8.62 -4.36
N PHE A 19 8.02 -8.02 -5.48
CA PHE A 19 7.55 -8.37 -6.82
C PHE A 19 8.65 -8.07 -7.84
N SER A 20 8.59 -8.71 -9.00
CA SER A 20 9.43 -8.40 -10.15
C SER A 20 8.68 -7.47 -11.12
N MET A 21 9.41 -6.61 -11.82
CA MET A 21 8.85 -5.61 -12.69
C MET A 21 9.65 -5.54 -14.00
N VAL A 22 8.95 -5.55 -15.12
CA VAL A 22 9.50 -5.23 -16.43
C VAL A 22 8.82 -3.95 -16.91
N LEU A 23 9.63 -2.95 -17.24
CA LEU A 23 9.20 -1.70 -17.86
C LEU A 23 9.76 -1.67 -19.28
N ALA A 24 8.87 -1.63 -20.27
CA ALA A 24 9.23 -1.38 -21.67
C ALA A 24 8.74 0.02 -22.06
N LEU A 25 9.57 0.74 -22.83
CA LEU A 25 9.24 2.06 -23.35
C LEU A 25 9.33 2.01 -24.86
N ASP A 26 8.28 2.49 -25.52
CA ASP A 26 8.26 2.62 -26.97
C ASP A 26 8.73 4.03 -27.33
N PHE A 27 9.57 4.12 -28.37
CA PHE A 27 10.13 5.37 -28.84
C PHE A 27 9.75 5.62 -30.29
N SER A 28 9.43 6.87 -30.60
CA SER A 28 9.31 7.36 -31.98
C SER A 28 10.68 7.41 -32.68
N ALA A 29 10.68 7.53 -34.01
CA ALA A 29 11.91 7.70 -34.79
C ALA A 29 12.74 8.93 -34.39
N SER A 30 12.12 9.96 -33.80
CA SER A 30 12.81 11.14 -33.28
C SER A 30 13.25 11.00 -31.82
N GLY A 31 13.10 9.82 -31.21
CA GLY A 31 13.57 9.53 -29.84
C GLY A 31 12.62 9.96 -28.71
N HIS A 32 11.40 10.40 -29.01
CA HIS A 32 10.40 10.68 -27.97
C HIS A 32 9.68 9.41 -27.52
N VAL A 33 9.42 9.29 -26.22
CA VAL A 33 8.59 8.20 -25.65
C VAL A 33 7.16 8.33 -26.16
N THR A 34 6.63 7.27 -26.75
CA THR A 34 5.26 7.20 -27.29
C THR A 34 4.34 6.35 -26.43
N ALA A 35 4.89 5.32 -25.77
CA ALA A 35 4.15 4.46 -24.86
C ALA A 35 5.07 3.88 -23.78
N ALA A 36 4.44 3.40 -22.71
CA ALA A 36 5.11 2.67 -21.64
C ALA A 36 4.27 1.45 -21.26
N HIS A 37 4.90 0.28 -21.22
CA HIS A 37 4.28 -0.98 -20.82
C HIS A 37 4.91 -1.45 -19.53
N LEU A 38 4.06 -1.75 -18.55
CA LEU A 38 4.48 -2.16 -17.21
C LEU A 38 3.91 -3.53 -16.90
N GLN A 39 4.77 -4.51 -16.70
CA GLN A 39 4.39 -5.85 -16.29
C GLN A 39 4.94 -6.15 -14.90
N THR A 40 4.08 -6.60 -14.01
CA THR A 40 4.47 -7.08 -12.68
C THR A 40 4.34 -8.59 -12.60
N MET A 41 5.26 -9.24 -11.89
CA MET A 41 5.32 -10.70 -11.78
C MET A 41 5.68 -11.08 -10.34
N LEU A 42 5.25 -12.27 -9.92
CA LEU A 42 5.71 -12.93 -8.69
C LEU A 42 5.57 -12.06 -7.43
N LEU A 43 4.43 -11.36 -7.28
CA LEU A 43 4.12 -10.70 -6.01
C LEU A 43 4.06 -11.75 -4.89
N GLU A 44 4.78 -11.53 -3.80
CA GLU A 44 4.79 -12.37 -2.60
C GLU A 44 3.46 -12.28 -1.82
N ARG A 45 2.36 -12.73 -2.42
CA ARG A 45 0.98 -12.56 -1.91
C ARG A 45 0.79 -13.16 -0.52
N ALA A 46 1.43 -14.29 -0.22
CA ALA A 46 1.33 -14.97 1.07
C ALA A 46 1.78 -14.09 2.25
N ARG A 47 2.64 -13.10 2.00
CA ARG A 47 3.10 -12.15 3.02
C ARG A 47 1.97 -11.39 3.71
N VAL A 48 0.84 -11.20 3.04
CA VAL A 48 -0.31 -10.49 3.62
C VAL A 48 -0.78 -11.18 4.90
N VAL A 49 -0.75 -12.52 4.94
CA VAL A 49 -1.25 -13.32 6.07
C VAL A 49 -0.14 -13.92 6.93
N GLN A 50 1.07 -14.07 6.38
CA GLN A 50 2.19 -14.68 7.08
C GLN A 50 3.48 -13.92 6.76
N GLN A 51 4.00 -13.16 7.73
CA GLN A 51 5.29 -12.50 7.60
C GLN A 51 6.42 -13.34 8.21
N PRO A 52 7.64 -13.27 7.64
CA PRO A 52 8.85 -13.65 8.37
C PRO A 52 8.97 -12.85 9.66
N GLU A 53 9.53 -13.49 10.69
CA GLU A 53 9.74 -12.85 11.99
C GLU A 53 10.58 -11.57 11.85
N GLY A 54 10.12 -10.48 12.47
CA GLY A 54 10.77 -9.18 12.43
C GLY A 54 10.52 -8.34 11.16
N GLU A 55 9.73 -8.82 10.21
CA GLU A 55 9.32 -8.04 9.03
C GLU A 55 7.86 -7.58 9.09
N GLY A 56 7.58 -6.41 8.51
CA GLY A 56 6.23 -5.89 8.38
C GLY A 56 5.47 -6.41 7.15
N THR A 57 4.20 -5.98 7.07
CA THR A 57 3.35 -6.17 5.88
C THR A 57 3.66 -5.13 4.78
N PHE A 58 2.91 -5.17 3.68
CA PHE A 58 3.01 -4.18 2.60
C PHE A 58 2.74 -2.75 3.09
N ASN A 59 3.54 -1.82 2.60
CA ASN A 59 3.52 -0.43 3.03
C ASN A 59 2.15 0.25 2.82
N VAL A 60 1.33 -0.22 1.88
CA VAL A 60 0.00 0.33 1.64
C VAL A 60 -0.90 0.28 2.89
N PHE A 61 -0.78 -0.76 3.73
CA PHE A 61 -1.59 -0.88 4.94
C PHE A 61 -1.22 0.20 5.96
N SER A 62 0.06 0.37 6.26
CA SER A 62 0.51 1.39 7.22
C SER A 62 0.28 2.81 6.70
N GLN A 63 0.46 3.03 5.39
CA GLN A 63 0.13 4.30 4.73
C GLN A 63 -1.37 4.62 4.85
N MET A 64 -2.24 3.67 4.52
CA MET A 64 -3.70 3.83 4.63
C MET A 64 -4.12 4.11 6.08
N LEU A 65 -3.65 3.31 7.04
CA LEU A 65 -4.00 3.47 8.45
C LEU A 65 -3.45 4.77 9.06
N ALA A 66 -2.37 5.34 8.52
CA ALA A 66 -1.85 6.64 8.93
C ALA A 66 -2.59 7.80 8.26
N GLY A 67 -2.93 7.68 6.98
CA GLY A 67 -3.39 8.78 6.13
C GLY A 67 -4.91 8.92 5.94
N LEU A 68 -5.71 7.90 6.28
CA LEU A 68 -7.17 8.04 6.23
C LEU A 68 -7.67 9.09 7.23
N GLY A 69 -8.57 9.97 6.75
CA GLY A 69 -9.29 10.93 7.57
C GLY A 69 -10.34 10.26 8.48
N LEU A 70 -10.87 11.01 9.45
CA LEU A 70 -11.82 10.48 10.44
C LEU A 70 -13.08 9.90 9.79
N ASP A 71 -13.67 10.59 8.83
CA ASP A 71 -14.88 10.14 8.14
C ASP A 71 -14.62 8.82 7.39
N GLN A 72 -13.51 8.73 6.67
CA GLN A 72 -13.16 7.52 5.92
C GLN A 72 -12.85 6.34 6.86
N ARG A 73 -12.17 6.59 7.98
CA ARG A 73 -11.99 5.57 9.02
C ARG A 73 -13.32 5.08 9.54
N SER A 74 -14.30 5.98 9.67
CA SER A 74 -15.65 5.64 10.09
C SER A 74 -16.38 4.74 9.13
N THR A 75 -16.41 5.13 7.85
CA THR A 75 -17.00 4.34 6.79
C THR A 75 -16.34 2.96 6.64
N LEU A 76 -15.05 2.85 6.95
CA LEU A 76 -14.29 1.60 6.85
C LEU A 76 -14.23 0.81 8.16
N HIS A 77 -14.86 1.29 9.23
CA HIS A 77 -14.84 0.69 10.57
C HIS A 77 -13.43 0.50 11.16
N LEU A 78 -12.50 1.40 10.88
CA LEU A 78 -11.09 1.34 11.31
C LEU A 78 -10.81 2.15 12.60
N HIS A 79 -11.76 2.15 13.54
CA HIS A 79 -11.69 2.95 14.77
C HIS A 79 -10.89 2.30 15.89
N GLN A 80 -11.08 0.99 16.05
CA GLN A 80 -10.41 0.19 17.06
C GLN A 80 -9.41 -0.68 16.31
N MET A 81 -8.13 -0.28 16.38
CA MET A 81 -7.08 -1.13 15.85
C MET A 81 -6.98 -2.35 16.75
N ALA A 82 -7.17 -3.55 16.20
CA ALA A 82 -6.91 -4.77 16.93
C ALA A 82 -5.42 -4.80 17.32
N GLU A 83 -5.15 -4.87 18.62
CA GLU A 83 -3.77 -4.99 19.12
C GLU A 83 -3.13 -6.33 18.72
N ASN A 84 -3.96 -7.32 18.36
CA ASN A 84 -3.56 -8.71 18.12
C ASN A 84 -3.97 -9.21 16.72
N SER A 85 -3.74 -8.43 15.66
CA SER A 85 -3.99 -8.89 14.28
C SER A 85 -3.13 -10.12 13.96
N CYS A 86 -3.75 -11.26 13.62
CA CYS A 86 -3.03 -12.48 13.23
C CYS A 86 -2.25 -12.31 11.91
N PHE A 87 -2.63 -11.32 11.09
CA PHE A 87 -1.91 -10.97 9.87
C PHE A 87 -0.77 -9.99 10.11
N GLY A 88 -0.45 -9.60 11.36
CA GLY A 88 0.58 -8.60 11.62
C GLY A 88 0.31 -7.24 10.97
N ILE A 89 -0.93 -7.01 10.49
CA ILE A 89 -1.38 -5.74 9.93
C ILE A 89 -1.91 -4.94 11.12
N GLY A 90 -0.99 -4.29 11.83
CA GLY A 90 -1.33 -3.61 13.06
C GLY A 90 -0.06 -3.16 13.75
N GLY A 91 0.04 -1.86 13.97
CA GLY A 91 1.19 -1.23 14.61
C GLY A 91 0.92 0.25 14.73
N SER A 92 0.96 0.76 15.95
CA SER A 92 0.84 2.20 16.17
C SER A 92 2.14 2.86 15.71
N LEU A 93 2.19 3.30 14.46
CA LEU A 93 3.20 4.26 14.02
C LEU A 93 3.07 5.51 14.89
N LYS A 94 4.19 5.99 15.42
CA LYS A 94 4.25 7.15 16.31
C LYS A 94 5.16 8.23 15.73
N GLY A 95 4.88 9.47 16.12
CA GLY A 95 5.72 10.62 15.77
C GLY A 95 5.98 10.74 14.27
N GLU A 96 7.25 10.69 13.90
CA GLU A 96 7.72 10.93 12.53
C GLU A 96 7.23 9.86 11.55
N GLU A 97 7.29 8.58 11.92
CA GLU A 97 6.92 7.48 11.01
C GLU A 97 5.46 7.57 10.58
N LYS A 98 4.58 7.99 11.50
CA LYS A 98 3.16 8.21 11.19
C LYS A 98 2.98 9.38 10.20
N ARG A 99 3.73 10.47 10.38
CA ARG A 99 3.70 11.63 9.50
C ARG A 99 4.18 11.26 8.09
N GLU A 100 5.28 10.53 7.99
CA GLU A 100 5.82 10.05 6.72
C GLU A 100 4.87 9.10 6.01
N ALA A 101 4.28 8.14 6.73
CA ALA A 101 3.29 7.21 6.19
C ALA A 101 2.03 7.93 5.70
N SER A 102 1.53 8.92 6.45
CA SER A 102 0.41 9.76 6.05
C SER A 102 0.74 10.58 4.78
N ALA A 103 1.93 11.17 4.71
CA ALA A 103 2.37 11.90 3.52
C ALA A 103 2.53 10.97 2.30
N ALA A 104 3.02 9.74 2.52
CA ALA A 104 3.11 8.72 1.48
C ALA A 104 1.74 8.28 0.97
N PHE A 105 0.73 8.22 1.85
CA PHE A 105 -0.65 7.95 1.45
C PHE A 105 -1.24 9.06 0.59
N ALA A 106 -1.03 10.33 0.96
CA ALA A 106 -1.48 11.45 0.15
C ALA A 106 -0.84 11.43 -1.25
N ARG A 107 0.46 11.10 -1.35
CA ARG A 107 1.16 10.89 -2.64
C ARG A 107 0.58 9.69 -3.40
N LEU A 108 0.20 8.62 -2.72
CA LEU A 108 -0.44 7.46 -3.35
C LEU A 108 -1.78 7.83 -3.97
N GLN A 109 -2.65 8.54 -3.25
CA GLN A 109 -3.94 9.01 -3.76
C GLN A 109 -3.76 9.94 -4.96
N ALA A 110 -2.82 10.89 -4.89
CA ALA A 110 -2.51 11.77 -6.01
C ALA A 110 -2.03 10.99 -7.24
N ALA A 111 -1.11 10.03 -7.05
CA ALA A 111 -0.61 9.19 -8.14
C ALA A 111 -1.70 8.31 -8.77
N LEU A 112 -2.66 7.80 -7.97
CA LEU A 112 -3.81 7.06 -8.48
C LEU A 112 -4.69 7.96 -9.37
N ARG A 113 -4.96 9.21 -8.96
CA ARG A 113 -5.71 10.18 -9.80
C ARG A 113 -4.98 10.49 -11.10
N THR A 114 -3.65 10.66 -11.07
CA THR A 114 -2.85 10.87 -12.28
C THR A 114 -2.94 9.70 -13.26
N LEU A 115 -3.13 8.48 -12.76
CA LEU A 115 -3.33 7.28 -13.57
C LEU A 115 -4.79 7.07 -14.01
N GLY A 116 -5.69 8.02 -13.73
CA GLY A 116 -7.11 7.92 -14.08
C GLY A 116 -7.95 7.06 -13.14
N VAL A 117 -7.43 6.72 -11.96
CA VAL A 117 -8.21 6.00 -10.93
C VAL A 117 -9.04 7.00 -10.14
N GLU A 118 -10.34 6.99 -10.40
CA GLU A 118 -11.31 7.95 -9.90
C GLU A 118 -11.57 7.79 -8.40
N ALA A 119 -12.19 8.80 -7.78
CA ALA A 119 -12.42 8.81 -6.34
C ALA A 119 -13.22 7.59 -5.84
N ALA A 120 -14.24 7.16 -6.60
CA ALA A 120 -15.05 5.99 -6.28
C ALA A 120 -14.24 4.67 -6.36
N GLU A 121 -13.34 4.56 -7.34
CA GLU A 121 -12.47 3.39 -7.50
C GLU A 121 -11.41 3.33 -6.40
N GLN A 122 -10.84 4.48 -6.02
CA GLN A 122 -9.95 4.55 -4.86
C GLN A 122 -10.68 4.13 -3.59
N GLU A 123 -11.93 4.56 -3.41
CA GLU A 123 -12.73 4.16 -2.26
C GLU A 123 -13.01 2.66 -2.23
N ALA A 124 -13.30 2.04 -3.38
CA ALA A 124 -13.40 0.59 -3.50
C ALA A 124 -12.08 -0.10 -3.12
N LEU A 125 -10.95 0.45 -3.54
CA LEU A 125 -9.63 -0.07 -3.18
C LEU A 125 -9.35 0.02 -1.67
N TRP A 126 -9.74 1.11 -1.01
CA TRP A 126 -9.63 1.22 0.46
C TRP A 126 -10.54 0.24 1.19
N ARG A 127 -11.75 -0.03 0.66
CA ARG A 127 -12.66 -1.05 1.19
C ARG A 127 -12.06 -2.46 1.12
N VAL A 128 -11.39 -2.81 0.01
CA VAL A 128 -10.70 -4.10 -0.11
C VAL A 128 -9.59 -4.23 0.92
N LEU A 129 -8.76 -3.19 1.09
CA LEU A 129 -7.69 -3.20 2.08
C LEU A 129 -8.21 -3.25 3.53
N ALA A 130 -9.28 -2.52 3.83
CA ALA A 130 -9.95 -2.60 5.13
C ALA A 130 -10.55 -4.00 5.37
N GLY A 131 -11.14 -4.63 4.36
CA GLY A 131 -11.62 -6.01 4.45
C GLY A 131 -10.51 -7.00 4.80
N ILE A 132 -9.34 -6.89 4.16
CA ILE A 132 -8.16 -7.71 4.48
C ILE A 132 -7.69 -7.46 5.92
N TYR A 133 -7.66 -6.20 6.36
CA TYR A 133 -7.33 -5.84 7.73
C TYR A 133 -8.29 -6.51 8.75
N HIS A 134 -9.60 -6.43 8.50
CA HIS A 134 -10.63 -7.00 9.38
C HIS A 134 -10.56 -8.51 9.47
N LEU A 135 -10.25 -9.20 8.36
CA LEU A 135 -10.02 -10.64 8.37
C LEU A 135 -8.85 -11.02 9.28
N GLY A 136 -7.77 -10.23 9.28
CA GLY A 136 -6.65 -10.42 10.19
C GLY A 136 -6.94 -10.06 11.64
N ALA A 137 -7.92 -9.19 11.89
CA ALA A 137 -8.34 -8.82 13.25
C ALA A 137 -9.32 -9.82 13.89
N ALA A 138 -10.05 -10.60 13.07
CA ALA A 138 -11.09 -11.51 13.53
C ALA A 138 -10.59 -12.94 13.85
N GLY A 139 -9.45 -13.35 13.30
CA GLY A 139 -8.82 -14.65 13.55
C GLY A 139 -7.74 -14.55 14.62
#